data_AF-A0A961XEQ0-F1
#
_entry.id   AF-A0A961XEQ0-F1
#
_cell.length_a   1.000
_cell.length_b   1.000
_cell.length_c   1.000
_cell.angle_alpha   90.00
_cell.angle_beta   90.00
_cell.angle_gamma   90.00
#
_symmetry.space_group_name_H-M   'P 1'
#
loop_
_entity.id
_entity.type
_entity.pdbx_description
1 polymer ?
#
loop_
_entity_poly.entity_id
_entity_poly.type
_entity_poly.pdbx_seq_one_letter_code
_entity_poly.pdbx_strand_id
1 'polypeptide(L)'
;MAGHSAHDTHAGHDSHDAHHGHKPGFAARWFFSTNHKDIGTLYLIFAIFAGVVGGLLSVAMRMELQEPGIQIFHGLAQMVYGVEGGAALDAGKNMFNVFTTAHALIMIFFMVMPALIGGFANW
;
A
#
# COMPACT_ATOMS: atom_id res chain seq x y z
N MET A 1 19.21 25.02 75.00
CA MET A 1 19.68 25.29 73.63
C MET A 1 18.45 25.24 72.73
N ALA A 2 17.74 26.37 72.60
CA ALA A 2 16.49 26.46 71.87
C ALA A 2 16.77 26.95 70.45
N GLY A 3 16.57 26.09 69.46
CA GLY A 3 16.67 26.42 68.03
C GLY A 3 15.28 26.43 67.41
N HIS A 4 14.89 27.61 66.94
CA HIS A 4 13.61 27.97 66.32
C HIS A 4 13.27 27.12 65.09
N SER A 5 12.03 26.66 65.00
CA SER A 5 11.41 26.23 63.74
C SER A 5 11.13 27.47 62.88
N ALA A 6 11.71 27.53 61.68
CA ALA A 6 11.35 28.51 60.67
C ALA A 6 10.65 27.79 59.51
N HIS A 7 9.38 28.14 59.33
CA HIS A 7 8.52 27.75 58.24
C HIS A 7 8.61 28.86 57.19
N ASP A 8 9.35 28.63 56.12
CA ASP A 8 9.42 29.54 54.97
C ASP A 8 8.61 28.97 53.81
N THR A 9 7.40 29.51 53.69
CA THR A 9 6.56 29.48 52.49
C THR A 9 7.17 30.37 51.42
N HIS A 10 7.60 29.79 50.30
CA HIS A 10 7.78 30.52 49.05
C HIS A 10 6.79 30.04 48.01
N ALA A 11 5.90 30.97 47.68
CA ALA A 11 4.90 30.91 46.64
C ALA A 11 5.51 30.91 45.24
N GLY A 12 4.82 30.23 44.33
CA GLY A 12 4.57 30.71 42.98
C GLY A 12 5.75 30.69 42.00
N HIS A 13 5.83 29.60 41.24
CA HIS A 13 5.98 29.72 39.79
C HIS A 13 5.47 28.44 39.11
N ASP A 14 4.15 28.37 38.95
CA ASP A 14 3.51 27.51 37.97
C ASP A 14 3.80 28.08 36.57
N SER A 15 5.00 27.80 36.04
CA SER A 15 5.27 27.97 34.63
C SER A 15 4.66 26.79 33.88
N HIS A 16 3.40 26.98 33.47
CA HIS A 16 2.74 26.16 32.47
C HIS A 16 3.50 26.29 31.14
N ASP A 17 4.56 25.50 30.97
CA ASP A 17 5.12 25.23 29.65
C ASP A 17 4.14 24.34 28.90
N ALA A 18 3.18 25.01 28.25
CA ALA A 18 2.36 24.45 27.19
C ALA A 18 3.27 24.10 26.01
N HIS A 19 4.00 22.99 26.13
CA HIS A 19 4.54 22.30 24.97
C HIS A 19 3.36 21.78 24.17
N HIS A 20 2.88 22.61 23.24
CA HIS A 20 2.06 22.20 22.12
C HIS A 20 2.88 21.24 21.26
N GLY A 21 3.04 20.01 21.74
CA GLY A 21 3.54 18.89 20.97
C GLY A 21 2.53 18.66 19.86
N HIS A 22 2.78 19.24 18.69
CA HIS A 22 2.10 18.92 17.45
C HIS A 22 2.29 17.42 17.23
N LYS A 23 1.34 16.60 17.72
CA LYS A 23 1.35 15.17 17.48
C LYS A 23 1.29 15.00 15.96
N PRO A 24 2.31 14.40 15.33
CA PRO A 24 2.27 14.19 13.88
C PRO A 24 0.99 13.42 13.54
N GLY A 25 0.32 13.82 12.47
CA GLY A 25 -0.91 13.17 12.02
C GLY A 25 -0.72 11.66 11.90
N PHE A 26 -1.80 10.88 12.04
CA PHE A 26 -1.74 9.41 12.05
C PHE A 26 -0.88 8.83 10.92
N ALA A 27 -1.02 9.35 9.70
CA ALA A 27 -0.22 8.97 8.54
C ALA A 27 1.27 9.33 8.69
N ALA A 28 1.58 10.57 9.08
CA ALA A 28 2.96 11.00 9.29
C ALA A 28 3.65 10.21 10.42
N ARG A 29 2.91 9.83 11.46
CA ARG A 29 3.43 8.98 12.53
C ARG A 29 3.82 7.60 12.03
N TRP A 30 3.06 7.03 11.11
CA TRP A 30 3.25 5.65 10.67
C TRP A 30 4.21 5.54 9.47
N PHE A 31 4.03 6.35 8.42
CA PHE A 31 4.90 6.35 7.24
C PHE A 31 6.33 6.80 7.52
N PHE A 32 6.54 7.67 8.52
CA PHE A 32 7.87 8.10 8.95
C PHE A 32 8.35 7.35 10.21
N SER A 33 7.69 6.25 10.59
CA SER A 33 8.14 5.40 11.70
C SER A 33 9.42 4.66 11.32
N THR A 34 10.41 4.69 12.21
CA THR A 34 11.65 3.91 12.09
C THR A 34 11.58 2.58 12.83
N ASN A 35 10.44 2.26 13.46
CA ASN A 35 10.24 0.99 14.15
C ASN A 35 10.02 -0.13 13.12
N HIS A 36 10.82 -1.20 13.20
CA HIS A 36 10.75 -2.35 12.28
C HIS A 36 9.34 -2.97 12.22
N LYS A 37 8.58 -2.96 13.32
CA LYS A 37 7.22 -3.51 13.36
C LYS A 37 6.20 -2.66 12.61
N ASP A 38 6.32 -1.34 12.70
CA ASP A 38 5.46 -0.41 11.95
C ASP A 38 5.79 -0.50 10.45
N ILE A 39 7.08 -0.54 10.12
CA ILE A 39 7.57 -0.74 8.75
C ILE A 39 7.04 -2.07 8.19
N GLY A 40 7.15 -3.18 8.95
CA GLY A 40 6.65 -4.49 8.54
C GLY A 40 5.13 -4.50 8.31
N THR A 41 4.36 -3.85 9.19
CA THR A 41 2.90 -3.77 9.03
C THR A 41 2.51 -2.94 7.80
N LEU A 42 3.24 -1.85 7.51
CA LEU A 42 3.08 -1.07 6.26
C LEU A 42 3.28 -1.94 5.01
N TYR A 43 4.34 -2.75 4.98
CA TYR A 43 4.61 -3.67 3.87
C TYR A 43 3.51 -4.72 3.68
N LEU A 44 2.97 -5.28 4.76
CA LEU A 44 1.87 -6.25 4.68
C LEU A 44 0.59 -5.62 4.12
N ILE A 45 0.23 -4.42 4.57
CA ILE A 45 -0.94 -3.70 4.04
C ILE A 45 -0.75 -3.42 2.56
N PHE A 46 0.42 -2.92 2.16
CA PHE A 46 0.74 -2.69 0.75
C PHE A 46 0.63 -3.97 -0.08
N ALA A 47 1.19 -5.07 0.41
CA ALA A 47 1.16 -6.36 -0.30
C ALA A 47 -0.25 -6.93 -0.44
N ILE A 48 -1.16 -6.71 0.52
CA ILE A 48 -2.58 -7.10 0.41
C ILE A 48 -3.25 -6.30 -0.71
N PHE A 49 -3.05 -4.98 -0.76
CA PHE A 49 -3.60 -4.15 -1.84
C PHE A 49 -3.06 -4.57 -3.21
N ALA A 50 -1.75 -4.77 -3.34
CA ALA A 50 -1.14 -5.28 -4.56
C ALA A 50 -1.67 -6.68 -4.93
N GLY A 51 -1.90 -7.54 -3.94
CA GLY A 51 -2.47 -8.87 -4.11
C GLY A 51 -3.91 -8.85 -4.62
N VAL A 52 -4.75 -7.93 -4.16
CA VAL A 52 -6.11 -7.75 -4.69
C VAL A 52 -6.06 -7.30 -6.16
N VAL A 53 -5.22 -6.32 -6.49
CA VAL A 53 -5.05 -5.86 -7.88
C VAL A 53 -4.53 -6.99 -8.78
N GLY A 54 -3.47 -7.70 -8.35
CA GLY A 54 -2.93 -8.84 -9.06
C GLY A 54 -3.95 -9.98 -9.21
N GLY A 55 -4.75 -10.23 -8.18
CA GLY A 55 -5.83 -11.21 -8.19
C GLY A 55 -6.92 -10.88 -9.21
N LEU A 56 -7.36 -9.62 -9.29
CA LEU A 56 -8.34 -9.16 -10.28
C LEU A 56 -7.82 -9.31 -11.71
N LEU A 57 -6.55 -9.00 -11.97
CA LEU A 57 -5.93 -9.26 -13.28
C LEU A 57 -5.93 -10.77 -13.61
N SER A 58 -5.70 -11.62 -12.60
CA SER A 58 -5.77 -13.07 -12.73
C SER A 58 -7.18 -13.58 -13.08
N VAL A 59 -8.21 -12.95 -12.51
CA VAL A 59 -9.61 -13.27 -12.84
C VAL A 59 -9.95 -12.81 -14.25
N ALA A 60 -9.52 -11.61 -14.66
CA ALA A 60 -9.72 -11.11 -16.03
C ALA A 60 -9.13 -12.06 -17.09
N MET A 61 -7.91 -12.55 -16.89
CA MET A 61 -7.30 -13.54 -17.79
C MET A 61 -8.07 -14.87 -17.79
N ARG A 62 -8.57 -15.32 -16.63
CA ARG A 62 -9.36 -16.55 -16.56
C ARG A 62 -10.69 -16.41 -17.28
N MET A 63 -11.35 -15.26 -17.19
CA MET A 63 -12.59 -14.99 -17.92
C MET A 63 -12.39 -15.04 -19.43
N GLU A 64 -11.26 -14.52 -19.92
CA GLU A 64 -10.92 -14.62 -21.35
C GLU A 64 -10.72 -16.08 -21.81
N LEU A 65 -10.13 -16.92 -20.95
CA LEU A 65 -9.77 -18.30 -21.30
C LEU A 65 -10.93 -19.30 -21.13
N GLN A 66 -12.15 -18.86 -20.78
CA GLN A 66 -13.29 -19.77 -20.58
C GLN A 66 -13.77 -20.42 -21.89
N GLU A 67 -13.65 -19.71 -23.00
CA GLU A 67 -14.06 -20.16 -24.33
C GLU A 67 -12.96 -19.86 -25.36
N PRO A 68 -12.84 -20.67 -26.42
CA PRO A 68 -11.82 -20.44 -27.44
C PRO A 68 -12.13 -19.21 -28.30
N GLY A 69 -11.23 -18.23 -28.31
CA GLY A 69 -11.32 -16.99 -29.09
C GLY A 69 -11.01 -15.77 -28.23
N ILE A 70 -10.73 -14.61 -28.86
CA ILE A 70 -10.57 -13.36 -28.11
C ILE A 70 -11.95 -12.72 -27.97
N GLN A 71 -12.48 -12.68 -26.75
CA GLN A 71 -13.85 -12.27 -26.46
C GLN A 71 -13.91 -10.93 -25.71
N ILE A 72 -13.33 -10.87 -24.50
CA ILE A 72 -13.43 -9.72 -23.60
C ILE A 72 -12.36 -8.70 -23.98
N PHE A 73 -11.13 -9.15 -24.26
CA PHE A 73 -10.04 -8.24 -24.60
C PHE A 73 -10.18 -7.59 -25.97
N HIS A 74 -10.97 -8.13 -26.90
CA HIS A 74 -11.27 -7.44 -28.16
C HIS A 74 -12.08 -6.16 -27.90
N GLY A 75 -13.22 -6.26 -27.20
CA GLY A 75 -14.05 -5.09 -26.89
C GLY A 75 -13.36 -4.09 -25.96
N LEU A 76 -12.57 -4.58 -25.00
CA LEU A 76 -11.79 -3.73 -24.11
C LEU A 76 -10.65 -3.02 -24.86
N ALA A 77 -10.00 -3.69 -25.81
CA ALA A 77 -9.01 -3.08 -26.70
C ALA A 77 -9.62 -2.06 -27.66
N GLN A 78 -10.84 -2.28 -28.16
CA GLN A 78 -11.56 -1.28 -28.96
C GLN A 78 -11.80 0.00 -28.15
N MET A 79 -12.24 -0.12 -26.90
CA MET A 79 -12.45 1.06 -26.04
C MET A 79 -11.16 1.76 -25.63
N VAL A 80 -10.10 1.00 -25.30
CA VAL A 80 -8.83 1.58 -24.80
C VAL A 80 -7.95 2.11 -25.92
N TYR A 81 -7.86 1.39 -27.04
CA TYR A 81 -6.95 1.73 -28.15
C TYR A 81 -7.67 2.38 -29.35
N GLY A 82 -9.01 2.47 -29.35
CA GLY A 82 -9.78 3.16 -30.39
C GLY A 82 -9.66 2.54 -31.79
N VAL A 83 -9.23 1.28 -31.89
CA VAL A 83 -9.06 0.54 -33.15
C VAL A 83 -10.27 -0.33 -33.44
N GLU A 84 -10.62 -0.52 -34.70
CA GLU A 84 -11.78 -1.32 -35.15
C GLU A 84 -11.38 -2.48 -36.08
N GLY A 85 -12.30 -3.44 -36.26
CA GLY A 85 -12.12 -4.56 -37.19
C GLY A 85 -10.97 -5.51 -36.83
N GLY A 86 -10.20 -5.94 -37.83
CA GLY A 86 -9.08 -6.88 -37.64
C GLY A 86 -7.96 -6.34 -36.73
N ALA A 87 -7.73 -5.02 -36.74
CA ALA A 87 -6.74 -4.37 -35.88
C ALA A 87 -7.11 -4.46 -34.40
N ALA A 88 -8.41 -4.48 -34.07
CA ALA A 88 -8.87 -4.66 -32.71
C ALA A 88 -8.66 -6.08 -32.17
N LEU A 89 -8.65 -7.10 -33.03
CA LEU A 89 -8.33 -8.47 -32.62
C LEU A 89 -6.85 -8.59 -32.26
N ASP A 90 -5.96 -7.98 -33.04
CA ASP A 90 -4.52 -7.99 -32.74
C ASP A 90 -4.20 -7.13 -31.50
N ALA A 91 -4.89 -6.01 -31.31
CA ALA A 91 -4.82 -5.22 -30.09
C ALA A 91 -5.32 -6.01 -28.86
N GLY A 92 -6.38 -6.81 -28.99
CA GLY A 92 -6.85 -7.70 -27.93
C GLY A 92 -5.83 -8.76 -27.53
N LYS A 93 -5.14 -9.37 -28.50
CA LYS A 93 -4.02 -10.30 -28.23
C LYS A 93 -2.87 -9.62 -27.50
N ASN A 94 -2.50 -8.41 -27.93
CA ASN A 94 -1.47 -7.63 -27.23
C ASN A 94 -1.91 -7.27 -25.81
N MET A 95 -3.18 -6.89 -25.61
CA MET A 95 -3.76 -6.60 -24.30
C MET A 95 -3.64 -7.81 -23.35
N PHE A 96 -3.90 -9.02 -23.84
CA PHE A 96 -3.72 -10.24 -23.05
C PHE A 96 -2.26 -10.42 -22.58
N ASN A 97 -1.28 -10.16 -23.47
CA ASN A 97 0.13 -10.19 -23.11
C ASN A 97 0.45 -9.15 -22.03
N VAL A 98 -0.04 -7.91 -22.18
CA VAL A 98 0.14 -6.83 -21.20
C VAL A 98 -0.45 -7.20 -19.84
N PHE A 99 -1.68 -7.74 -19.81
CA PHE A 99 -2.33 -8.19 -18.57
C PHE A 99 -1.55 -9.31 -17.89
N THR A 100 -1.04 -10.27 -18.66
CA THR A 100 -0.23 -11.38 -18.15
C THR A 100 1.08 -10.88 -17.54
N THR A 101 1.80 -10.01 -18.25
CA THR A 101 3.05 -9.44 -17.75
C THR A 101 2.82 -8.55 -16.53
N ALA A 102 1.77 -7.73 -16.54
CA ALA A 102 1.40 -6.88 -15.40
C ALA A 102 1.04 -7.73 -14.18
N HIS A 103 0.27 -8.82 -14.36
CA HIS A 103 -0.05 -9.76 -13.29
C HIS A 103 1.22 -10.35 -12.67
N ALA A 104 2.13 -10.88 -13.49
CA ALA A 104 3.38 -11.47 -13.00
C ALA A 104 4.26 -10.44 -12.26
N LEU A 105 4.41 -9.24 -12.82
CA LEU A 105 5.20 -8.17 -12.24
C LEU A 105 4.64 -7.73 -10.88
N ILE A 106 3.33 -7.53 -10.77
CA ILE A 106 2.65 -7.14 -9.53
C ILE A 106 2.77 -8.25 -8.48
N MET A 107 2.50 -9.50 -8.86
CA MET A 107 2.53 -10.61 -7.91
C MET A 107 3.95 -10.85 -7.35
N ILE A 108 4.97 -10.83 -8.20
CA ILE A 108 6.34 -11.15 -7.77
C ILE A 108 6.97 -9.97 -7.02
N PHE A 109 6.98 -8.77 -7.62
CA PHE A 109 7.73 -7.64 -7.07
C PHE A 109 6.95 -6.81 -6.05
N PHE A 110 5.61 -6.81 -6.12
CA PHE A 110 4.80 -5.92 -5.29
C PHE A 110 3.96 -6.65 -4.24
N MET A 111 3.70 -7.95 -4.41
CA MET A 111 2.98 -8.75 -3.42
C MET A 111 3.90 -9.72 -2.66
N VAL A 112 4.53 -10.70 -3.34
CA VAL A 112 5.26 -11.78 -2.68
C VAL A 112 6.55 -11.29 -2.00
N MET A 113 7.44 -10.60 -2.74
CA MET A 113 8.68 -10.08 -2.14
C MET A 113 8.42 -9.08 -1.01
N PRO A 114 7.53 -8.09 -1.17
CA PRO A 114 7.22 -7.15 -0.11
C PRO A 114 6.53 -7.80 1.09
N ALA A 115 5.65 -8.79 0.91
CA ALA A 115 5.03 -9.48 2.04
C ALA A 115 6.04 -10.28 2.87
N LEU A 116 6.88 -11.08 2.20
CA LEU A 116 7.81 -12.00 2.88
C LEU A 116 9.02 -11.26 3.46
N ILE A 117 9.70 -10.46 2.63
CA ILE A 117 10.95 -9.79 3.00
C ILE A 117 10.65 -8.44 3.65
N GLY A 118 9.71 -7.66 3.09
CA GLY A 118 9.35 -6.36 3.64
C GLY A 118 8.44 -6.45 4.87
N GLY A 119 7.51 -7.40 4.91
CA GLY A 119 6.53 -7.56 5.98
C GLY A 119 7.05 -8.43 7.10
N PHE A 120 7.07 -9.74 6.89
CA PHE A 120 7.39 -10.72 7.93
C PHE A 120 8.83 -10.64 8.43
N ALA A 121 9.82 -10.34 7.58
CA ALA A 121 11.20 -10.22 8.08
C ALA A 121 11.45 -8.96 8.93
N ASN A 122 10.60 -7.94 8.80
CA ASN A 122 10.69 -6.71 9.59
C ASN A 122 9.82 -6.75 10.87
N TRP A 123 8.85 -7.66 11.00
CA TRP A 123 7.93 -7.66 12.14
C TRP A 123 8.49 -8.37 13.38
#